data_AF-A0A9E6S5P8-F1
#
_entry.id   AF-A0A9E6S5P8-F1
#
_cell.length_a   1.000
_cell.length_b   1.000
_cell.length_c   1.000
_cell.angle_alpha   90.00
_cell.angle_beta   90.00
_cell.angle_gamma   90.00
#
_symmetry.space_group_name_H-M   'P 1'
#
loop_
_entity.id
_entity.type
_entity.pdbx_description
1 polymer ?
#
loop_
_entity_poly.entity_id
_entity_poly.type
_entity_poly.pdbx_seq_one_letter_code
_entity_poly.pdbx_strand_id
1 'polypeptide(L)'
;NPSNDTVGGLTFDYKQYGLSWSQSAVPAGTGNGLIYGFAPSLTATLGASSKTYDAGRIATPASLAFSGALSGDVLTLPTWASALYDNKNAGTNKTVTATGLGVTITSGGKPVYGYVLPSSASNTNSIITPASLVIAGVTAQNKVYDATLSATLTGGSVTGLGSDAVSLVTTGATGSFATKNVGIAKAVTASGYTLTGSDAGNYTLVQPTGLTANITPVTYTVWHYLKRDKLETWLQPAQLTTLENADLWSSNEPLDADEEFLSFKLDTATNKKKEPK
;
A
#
# COMPACT_ATOMS: atom_id res chain seq x y z
N ASN A 1 46.55 -6.41 34.86
CA ASN A 1 45.26 -5.79 34.44
C ASN A 1 45.60 -4.44 33.84
N PRO A 2 45.40 -4.23 32.52
CA PRO A 2 45.72 -2.95 31.87
C PRO A 2 45.04 -1.74 32.52
N SER A 3 43.90 -1.95 33.18
CA SER A 3 43.16 -0.91 33.92
C SER A 3 43.89 -0.37 35.16
N ASN A 4 44.91 -1.08 35.65
CA ASN A 4 45.70 -0.72 36.83
C ASN A 4 47.13 -0.31 36.46
N ASP A 5 47.40 -0.11 35.18
CA ASP A 5 48.73 0.25 34.71
C ASP A 5 49.07 1.69 35.14
N THR A 6 50.22 1.86 35.78
CA THR A 6 50.78 3.16 36.11
C THR A 6 52.01 3.33 35.24
N VAL A 7 51.88 4.12 34.17
CA VAL A 7 52.94 4.33 33.17
C VAL A 7 54.24 4.91 33.73
N GLY A 8 54.32 5.19 35.04
CA GLY A 8 55.53 5.65 35.72
C GLY A 8 56.08 6.98 35.18
N GLY A 9 55.27 7.76 34.47
CA GLY A 9 55.70 8.98 33.78
C GLY A 9 56.31 8.75 32.39
N LEU A 10 56.30 7.53 31.86
CA LEU A 10 56.78 7.24 30.50
C LEU A 10 55.79 7.71 29.44
N THR A 11 56.30 8.43 28.43
CA THR A 11 55.54 8.80 27.24
C THR A 11 55.52 7.65 26.23
N PHE A 12 54.34 7.28 25.75
CA PHE A 12 54.16 6.27 24.72
C PHE A 12 53.58 6.88 23.44
N ASP A 13 53.88 6.23 22.32
CA ASP A 13 53.39 6.57 20.99
C ASP A 13 52.21 5.70 20.56
N TYR A 14 52.08 4.49 21.11
CA TYR A 14 50.93 3.62 20.88
C TYR A 14 50.70 2.63 22.04
N LYS A 15 49.48 2.10 22.13
CA LYS A 15 49.17 0.89 22.92
C LYS A 15 48.83 -0.27 21.98
N GLN A 16 49.18 -1.48 22.38
CA GLN A 16 48.87 -2.69 21.61
C GLN A 16 48.49 -3.84 22.53
N TYR A 17 47.28 -4.35 22.32
CA TYR A 17 46.75 -5.55 22.96
C TYR A 17 47.01 -6.80 22.11
N GLY A 18 46.87 -7.97 22.73
CA GLY A 18 46.95 -9.28 22.06
C GLY A 18 48.34 -9.66 21.53
N LEU A 19 49.42 -9.00 21.97
CA LEU A 19 50.79 -9.37 21.58
C LEU A 19 51.56 -9.99 22.74
N SER A 20 52.10 -11.20 22.51
CA SER A 20 52.98 -11.89 23.45
C SER A 20 54.45 -11.74 23.05
N TRP A 21 55.32 -11.55 24.05
CA TRP A 21 56.75 -11.28 23.88
C TRP A 21 57.56 -12.43 23.23
N SER A 22 56.96 -13.61 23.10
CA SER A 22 57.60 -14.82 22.56
C SER A 22 57.43 -15.01 21.05
N GLN A 23 56.83 -14.05 20.33
CA GLN A 23 56.50 -14.20 18.92
C GLN A 23 57.27 -13.17 18.08
N SER A 24 57.64 -13.56 16.85
CA SER A 24 58.16 -12.69 15.78
C SER A 24 57.12 -11.66 15.30
N ALA A 25 56.28 -11.16 16.20
CA ALA A 25 55.19 -10.24 15.93
C ALA A 25 55.74 -8.82 15.97
N VAL A 26 55.64 -8.13 14.83
CA VAL A 26 56.01 -6.72 14.71
C VAL A 26 54.85 -5.88 15.28
N PRO A 27 55.08 -4.99 16.25
CA PRO A 27 54.05 -4.09 16.74
C PRO A 27 53.45 -3.25 15.60
N ALA A 28 52.14 -2.97 15.66
CA ALA A 28 51.46 -2.22 14.60
C ALA A 28 51.79 -0.72 14.60
N GLY A 29 52.30 -0.19 15.72
CA GLY A 29 52.68 1.20 15.88
C GLY A 29 54.19 1.43 15.78
N THR A 30 54.57 2.69 15.56
CA THR A 30 55.97 3.16 15.57
C THR A 30 56.30 3.89 16.87
N GLY A 31 57.57 3.85 17.30
CA GLY A 31 58.03 4.53 18.52
C GLY A 31 57.87 3.68 19.79
N ASN A 32 57.71 4.35 20.94
CA ASN A 32 57.62 3.68 22.23
C ASN A 32 56.22 3.08 22.44
N GLY A 33 56.11 1.76 22.59
CA GLY A 33 54.83 1.06 22.72
C GLY A 33 54.56 0.51 24.12
N LEU A 34 53.31 0.62 24.59
CA LEU A 34 52.82 -0.19 25.70
C LEU A 34 52.20 -1.48 25.15
N ILE A 35 52.75 -2.63 25.54
CA ILE A 35 52.36 -3.95 25.00
C ILE A 35 51.66 -4.79 26.07
N TYR A 36 50.49 -5.32 25.73
CA TYR A 36 49.69 -6.19 26.59
C TYR A 36 49.40 -7.52 25.88
N GLY A 37 49.60 -8.65 26.57
CA GLY A 37 49.34 -9.98 26.01
C GLY A 37 47.86 -10.35 25.87
N PHE A 38 46.98 -9.70 26.65
CA PHE A 38 45.53 -9.92 26.57
C PHE A 38 44.92 -9.10 25.44
N ALA A 39 44.00 -9.71 24.67
CA ALA A 39 43.23 -9.05 23.61
C ALA A 39 41.79 -8.79 24.09
N PRO A 40 41.44 -7.55 24.48
CA PRO A 40 40.08 -7.21 24.93
C PRO A 40 39.10 -7.26 23.76
N SER A 41 37.90 -7.79 23.99
CA SER A 41 36.83 -7.84 22.99
C SER A 41 35.90 -6.64 23.11
N LEU A 42 35.53 -6.07 21.97
CA LEU A 42 34.44 -5.10 21.89
C LEU A 42 33.12 -5.80 21.59
N THR A 43 32.03 -5.21 22.05
CA THR A 43 30.67 -5.60 21.66
C THR A 43 30.05 -4.47 20.87
N ALA A 44 29.42 -4.78 19.74
CA ALA A 44 28.71 -3.81 18.91
C ALA A 44 27.20 -3.94 19.14
N THR A 45 26.51 -2.82 19.25
CA THR A 45 25.05 -2.74 19.39
C THR A 45 24.48 -1.89 18.27
N LEU A 46 23.49 -2.44 17.57
CA LEU A 46 22.86 -1.81 16.41
C LEU A 46 21.45 -1.33 16.76
N GLY A 47 21.19 -0.03 16.63
CA GLY A 47 19.87 0.55 16.82
C GLY A 47 18.87 0.11 15.74
N ALA A 48 17.58 0.12 16.07
CA ALA A 48 16.51 -0.25 15.13
C ALA A 48 16.55 0.62 13.86
N SER A 49 16.07 0.06 12.76
CA SER A 49 15.85 0.75 11.49
C SER A 49 14.37 0.77 11.14
N SER A 50 13.92 1.83 10.47
CA SER A 50 12.56 1.89 9.91
C SER A 50 12.59 2.51 8.53
N LYS A 51 11.86 1.93 7.57
CA LYS A 51 11.61 2.57 6.27
C LYS A 51 10.27 2.17 5.67
N THR A 52 9.83 2.89 4.65
CA THR A 52 8.78 2.41 3.74
C THR A 52 9.41 1.51 2.68
N TYR A 53 8.66 0.49 2.24
CA TYR A 53 9.09 -0.43 1.21
C TYR A 53 9.51 0.31 -0.07
N ASP A 54 10.73 0.00 -0.54
CA ASP A 54 11.41 0.67 -1.66
C ASP A 54 12.03 -0.36 -2.64
N ALA A 55 11.59 -1.63 -2.56
CA ALA A 55 12.16 -2.78 -3.27
C ALA A 55 13.64 -3.11 -2.95
N GLY A 56 14.27 -2.42 -2.00
CA GLY A 56 15.66 -2.61 -1.61
C GLY A 56 15.85 -3.18 -0.21
N ARG A 57 17.06 -3.65 0.08
CA ARG A 57 17.45 -4.22 1.39
C ARG A 57 18.27 -3.28 2.26
N ILE A 58 18.64 -2.10 1.77
CA ILE A 58 19.46 -1.15 2.54
C ILE A 58 18.68 -0.69 3.77
N ALA A 59 19.36 -0.75 4.92
CA ALA A 59 18.88 -0.26 6.20
C ALA A 59 19.68 0.96 6.65
N THR A 60 19.03 1.84 7.39
CA THR A 60 19.65 3.00 8.04
C THR A 60 19.39 2.89 9.54
N PRO A 61 20.28 2.21 10.28
CA PRO A 61 20.17 2.05 11.72
C PRO A 61 20.18 3.40 12.44
N ALA A 62 19.34 3.55 13.46
CA ALA A 62 19.31 4.76 14.29
C ALA A 62 20.63 5.00 15.04
N SER A 63 21.39 3.94 15.31
CA SER A 63 22.71 4.03 15.92
C SER A 63 23.56 2.79 15.64
N LEU A 64 24.88 2.96 15.76
CA LEU A 64 25.84 1.89 15.97
C LEU A 64 26.72 2.32 17.15
N ALA A 65 26.79 1.51 18.19
CA ALA A 65 27.58 1.77 19.37
C ALA A 65 28.50 0.59 19.67
N PHE A 66 29.62 0.86 20.33
CA PHE A 66 30.51 -0.17 20.83
C PHE A 66 30.74 0.00 22.33
N SER A 67 30.85 -1.12 23.04
CA SER A 67 31.20 -1.18 24.46
C SER A 67 32.36 -2.15 24.68
N GLY A 68 32.99 -2.10 25.86
CA GLY A 68 34.14 -2.95 26.22
C GLY A 68 35.50 -2.25 26.13
N ALA A 69 35.51 -0.93 25.93
CA ALA A 69 36.70 -0.10 26.05
C ALA A 69 37.33 -0.22 27.44
N LEU A 70 38.64 -0.36 27.53
CA LEU A 70 39.38 -0.29 28.78
C LEU A 70 39.62 1.18 29.18
N SER A 71 39.82 1.42 30.48
CA SER A 71 39.90 2.78 31.04
C SER A 71 40.96 3.64 30.34
N GLY A 72 40.55 4.83 29.87
CA GLY A 72 41.39 5.77 29.12
C GLY A 72 41.41 5.56 27.60
N ASP A 73 40.86 4.45 27.10
CA ASP A 73 40.70 4.21 25.67
C ASP A 73 39.37 4.78 25.17
N VAL A 74 39.42 5.51 24.07
CA VAL A 74 38.31 6.23 23.44
C VAL A 74 38.04 5.62 22.07
N LEU A 75 36.79 5.20 21.85
CA LEU A 75 36.33 4.60 20.61
C LEU A 75 35.72 5.70 19.73
N THR A 76 36.28 5.86 18.54
CA THR A 76 35.75 6.74 17.49
C THR A 76 35.22 5.89 16.35
N LEU A 77 33.96 6.10 16.03
CA LEU A 77 33.24 5.33 15.01
C LEU A 77 33.42 5.99 13.64
N PRO A 78 33.68 5.22 12.57
CA PRO A 78 33.64 5.75 11.21
C PRO A 78 32.21 6.20 10.86
N THR A 79 32.09 7.03 9.84
CA THR A 79 30.87 7.78 9.53
C THR A 79 29.64 6.94 9.17
N TRP A 80 29.75 5.64 8.87
CA TRP A 80 28.60 4.73 8.79
C TRP A 80 29.04 3.28 8.50
N ALA A 81 28.32 2.31 9.07
CA ALA A 81 28.41 0.91 8.66
C ALA A 81 27.29 0.61 7.66
N SER A 82 27.58 -0.10 6.57
CA SER A 82 26.54 -0.60 5.67
C SER A 82 25.73 -1.69 6.38
N ALA A 83 24.42 -1.48 6.51
CA ALA A 83 23.52 -2.44 7.13
C ALA A 83 22.42 -2.87 6.16
N LEU A 84 22.02 -4.14 6.24
CA LEU A 84 20.99 -4.71 5.37
C LEU A 84 19.89 -5.38 6.20
N TYR A 85 18.65 -5.21 5.76
CA TYR A 85 17.56 -6.09 6.15
C TYR A 85 17.81 -7.52 5.63
N ASP A 86 17.35 -8.50 6.40
CA ASP A 86 17.36 -9.92 6.03
C ASP A 86 16.72 -10.18 4.66
N ASN A 87 15.60 -9.52 4.37
CA ASN A 87 14.95 -9.51 3.06
C ASN A 87 14.28 -8.15 2.78
N LYS A 88 13.84 -7.94 1.54
CA LYS A 88 13.22 -6.67 1.12
C LYS A 88 11.79 -6.49 1.62
N ASN A 89 11.12 -7.56 2.05
CA ASN A 89 9.68 -7.57 2.22
C ASN A 89 9.21 -6.76 3.43
N ALA A 90 8.04 -6.16 3.31
CA ALA A 90 7.39 -5.43 4.38
C ALA A 90 7.12 -6.33 5.59
N GLY A 91 7.19 -5.77 6.78
CA GLY A 91 6.95 -6.46 8.03
C GLY A 91 7.57 -5.77 9.25
N THR A 92 7.18 -6.26 10.42
CA THR A 92 7.73 -5.89 11.72
C THR A 92 8.76 -6.91 12.19
N ASN A 93 9.51 -6.58 13.24
CA ASN A 93 10.53 -7.46 13.84
C ASN A 93 11.55 -7.98 12.82
N LYS A 94 11.89 -7.12 11.85
CA LYS A 94 12.85 -7.41 10.80
C LYS A 94 14.24 -7.46 11.40
N THR A 95 15.03 -8.40 10.93
CA THR A 95 16.45 -8.49 11.27
C THR A 95 17.24 -7.55 10.39
N VAL A 96 18.09 -6.72 11.01
CA VAL A 96 19.09 -5.91 10.30
C VAL A 96 20.46 -6.34 10.77
N THR A 97 21.38 -6.55 9.81
CA THR A 97 22.77 -6.91 10.09
C THR A 97 23.70 -5.89 9.45
N ALA A 98 24.60 -5.33 10.25
CA ALA A 98 25.73 -4.54 9.81
C ALA A 98 27.00 -5.41 9.79
N THR A 99 27.79 -5.29 8.73
CA THR A 99 29.08 -5.97 8.56
C THR A 99 30.15 -4.94 8.19
N GLY A 100 31.42 -5.35 8.14
CA GLY A 100 32.52 -4.42 7.85
C GLY A 100 32.69 -3.38 8.95
N LEU A 101 32.43 -3.79 10.19
CA LEU A 101 32.54 -2.94 11.36
C LEU A 101 33.99 -2.47 11.55
N GLY A 102 34.17 -1.17 11.68
CA GLY A 102 35.45 -0.53 11.97
C GLY A 102 35.33 0.39 13.17
N VAL A 103 36.41 0.52 13.93
CA VAL A 103 36.53 1.49 15.02
C VAL A 103 37.97 1.98 15.08
N THR A 104 38.15 3.27 15.30
CA THR A 104 39.46 3.84 15.63
C THR A 104 39.51 4.00 17.14
N ILE A 105 40.56 3.48 17.77
CA ILE A 105 40.70 3.52 19.23
C ILE A 105 41.94 4.36 19.55
N THR A 106 41.79 5.28 20.50
CA THR A 106 42.91 6.11 20.97
C THR A 106 42.97 6.13 22.49
N SER A 107 44.15 6.35 23.05
CA SER A 107 44.35 6.58 24.49
C SER A 107 45.20 7.82 24.66
N GLY A 108 44.64 8.88 25.27
CA GLY A 108 45.34 10.17 25.35
C GLY A 108 45.74 10.73 23.97
N GLY A 109 44.96 10.45 22.93
CA GLY A 109 45.23 10.86 21.54
C GLY A 109 46.22 9.99 20.76
N LYS A 110 46.78 8.94 21.38
CA LYS A 110 47.69 7.98 20.71
C LYS A 110 46.93 6.74 20.24
N PRO A 111 47.28 6.12 19.10
CA PRO A 111 46.57 4.95 18.57
C PRO A 111 46.66 3.73 19.50
N VAL A 112 45.57 2.97 19.54
CA VAL A 112 45.43 1.72 20.30
C VAL A 112 45.03 0.59 19.35
N TYR A 113 45.76 -0.51 19.40
CA TYR A 113 45.59 -1.66 18.51
C TYR A 113 45.28 -2.95 19.29
N GLY A 114 44.81 -3.98 18.59
CA GLY A 114 44.70 -5.34 19.13
C GLY A 114 43.43 -5.65 19.93
N TYR A 115 42.42 -4.78 19.90
CA TYR A 115 41.07 -5.16 20.31
C TYR A 115 40.50 -6.20 19.35
N VAL A 116 39.80 -7.19 19.89
CA VAL A 116 39.00 -8.13 19.10
C VAL A 116 37.69 -7.42 18.75
N LEU A 117 37.53 -7.07 17.47
CA LEU A 117 36.30 -6.48 16.97
C LEU A 117 35.29 -7.58 16.59
N PRO A 118 33.99 -7.38 16.84
CA PRO A 118 32.96 -8.22 16.27
C PRO A 118 32.93 -8.02 14.75
N SER A 119 32.75 -9.10 13.99
CA SER A 119 32.64 -9.05 12.53
C SER A 119 31.29 -8.49 12.05
N SER A 120 30.28 -8.49 12.92
CA SER A 120 28.95 -7.97 12.65
C SER A 120 28.21 -7.51 13.91
N ALA A 121 27.17 -6.72 13.69
CA ALA A 121 26.17 -6.36 14.70
C ALA A 121 24.78 -6.56 14.11
N SER A 122 23.83 -7.02 14.91
CA SER A 122 22.45 -7.20 14.44
C SER A 122 21.41 -6.80 15.47
N ASN A 123 20.20 -6.53 14.99
CA ASN A 123 18.99 -6.41 15.79
C ASN A 123 17.83 -7.16 15.11
N THR A 124 16.71 -7.27 15.81
CA THR A 124 15.50 -7.96 15.35
C THR A 124 14.23 -7.14 15.56
N ASN A 125 14.37 -5.83 15.78
CA ASN A 125 13.27 -4.91 16.09
C ASN A 125 13.10 -3.80 15.03
N SER A 126 13.57 -4.05 13.81
CA SER A 126 13.44 -3.11 12.70
C SER A 126 12.12 -3.33 11.92
N ILE A 127 11.72 -2.34 11.11
CA ILE A 127 10.42 -2.35 10.42
C ILE A 127 10.56 -1.90 8.96
N ILE A 128 9.92 -2.62 8.04
CA ILE A 128 9.64 -2.14 6.68
C ILE A 128 8.12 -1.98 6.55
N THR A 129 7.65 -0.74 6.44
CA THR A 129 6.23 -0.43 6.27
C THR A 129 5.83 -0.66 4.81
N PRO A 130 4.69 -1.32 4.51
CA PRO A 130 4.22 -1.47 3.14
C PRO A 130 4.12 -0.13 2.41
N ALA A 131 4.44 -0.12 1.11
CA ALA A 131 4.28 1.07 0.27
C ALA A 131 2.82 1.24 -0.16
N SER A 132 2.36 2.49 -0.29
CA SER A 132 1.04 2.75 -0.86
C SER A 132 1.04 2.46 -2.36
N LEU A 133 0.05 1.70 -2.84
CA LEU A 133 -0.12 1.39 -4.26
C LEU A 133 -1.49 1.84 -4.73
N VAL A 134 -1.53 2.78 -5.67
CA VAL A 134 -2.78 3.38 -6.17
C VAL A 134 -3.21 2.67 -7.45
N ILE A 135 -4.51 2.40 -7.56
CA ILE A 135 -5.11 1.85 -8.78
C ILE A 135 -5.33 2.97 -9.79
N ALA A 136 -4.87 2.78 -11.02
CA ALA A 136 -5.07 3.72 -12.12
C ALA A 136 -6.04 3.17 -13.18
N GLY A 137 -6.78 4.05 -13.84
CA GLY A 137 -7.58 3.72 -15.02
C GLY A 137 -8.88 2.95 -14.76
N VAL A 138 -9.45 3.05 -13.56
CA VAL A 138 -10.81 2.56 -13.29
C VAL A 138 -11.82 3.58 -13.78
N THR A 139 -12.88 3.11 -14.44
CA THR A 139 -14.02 3.95 -14.86
C THR A 139 -15.33 3.30 -14.41
N ALA A 140 -16.32 4.14 -14.10
CA ALA A 140 -17.69 3.70 -13.87
C ALA A 140 -18.51 3.88 -15.14
N GLN A 141 -19.31 2.89 -15.50
CA GLN A 141 -20.12 2.94 -16.70
C GLN A 141 -21.47 3.62 -16.44
N ASN A 142 -21.93 4.37 -17.44
CA ASN A 142 -23.30 4.86 -17.48
C ASN A 142 -24.28 3.69 -17.49
N LYS A 143 -25.47 3.90 -16.91
CA LYS A 143 -26.55 2.90 -16.95
C LYS A 143 -27.89 3.55 -17.26
N VAL A 144 -28.81 2.73 -17.74
CA VAL A 144 -30.24 3.07 -17.75
C VAL A 144 -30.79 2.81 -16.34
N TYR A 145 -31.75 3.62 -15.92
CA TYR A 145 -32.42 3.46 -14.64
C TYR A 145 -33.02 2.04 -14.49
N ASP A 146 -32.64 1.36 -13.41
CA ASP A 146 -33.08 0.00 -13.07
C ASP A 146 -33.52 -0.13 -11.60
N ALA A 147 -33.72 1.01 -10.92
CA ALA A 147 -34.03 1.11 -9.50
C ALA A 147 -32.96 0.56 -8.53
N THR A 148 -31.75 0.22 -8.99
CA THR A 148 -30.63 -0.26 -8.14
C THR A 148 -29.47 0.75 -8.09
N LEU A 149 -28.67 0.67 -7.03
CA LEU A 149 -27.42 1.45 -6.90
C LEU A 149 -26.23 0.80 -7.62
N SER A 150 -26.37 -0.39 -8.18
CA SER A 150 -25.24 -1.13 -8.76
C SER A 150 -24.61 -0.36 -9.92
N ALA A 151 -23.28 -0.20 -9.88
CA ALA A 151 -22.48 0.39 -10.95
C ALA A 151 -21.51 -0.64 -11.53
N THR A 152 -21.47 -0.73 -12.85
CA THR A 152 -20.47 -1.53 -13.56
C THR A 152 -19.16 -0.75 -13.61
N LEU A 153 -18.08 -1.36 -13.11
CA LEU A 153 -16.73 -0.81 -13.18
C LEU A 153 -15.94 -1.48 -14.31
N THR A 154 -15.10 -0.74 -15.01
CA THR A 154 -14.18 -1.28 -16.02
C THR A 154 -12.77 -0.73 -15.86
N GLY A 155 -11.79 -1.41 -16.44
CA GLY A 155 -10.38 -1.04 -16.36
C GLY A 155 -9.74 -1.35 -15.00
N GLY A 156 -8.70 -0.59 -14.66
CA GLY A 156 -7.90 -0.78 -13.46
C GLY A 156 -6.56 -1.47 -13.71
N SER A 157 -5.50 -0.86 -13.23
CA SER A 157 -4.15 -1.42 -13.21
C SER A 157 -3.37 -0.89 -12.01
N VAL A 158 -2.30 -1.58 -11.65
CA VAL A 158 -1.33 -1.15 -10.65
C VAL A 158 0.08 -1.31 -11.21
N THR A 159 1.02 -0.54 -10.70
CA THR A 159 2.43 -0.62 -11.09
C THR A 159 3.29 -0.77 -9.85
N GLY A 160 3.82 -1.98 -9.64
CA GLY A 160 4.79 -2.23 -8.57
C GLY A 160 6.11 -1.49 -8.80
N LEU A 161 6.91 -1.39 -7.74
CA LEU A 161 8.26 -0.84 -7.79
C LEU A 161 9.21 -1.81 -8.51
N GLY A 162 9.99 -1.29 -9.47
CA GLY A 162 11.01 -2.05 -10.18
C GLY A 162 10.43 -3.28 -10.91
N SER A 163 10.93 -4.46 -10.58
CA SER A 163 10.53 -5.74 -11.18
C SER A 163 9.60 -6.56 -10.26
N ASP A 164 8.94 -5.93 -9.30
CA ASP A 164 8.05 -6.63 -8.37
C ASP A 164 6.89 -7.30 -9.11
N ALA A 165 6.59 -8.54 -8.73
CA ALA A 165 5.47 -9.29 -9.27
C ALA A 165 4.21 -8.98 -8.46
N VAL A 166 3.46 -7.96 -8.92
CA VAL A 166 2.19 -7.51 -8.34
C VAL A 166 1.17 -7.27 -9.44
N SER A 167 -0.03 -7.84 -9.26
CA SER A 167 -1.15 -7.68 -10.18
C SER A 167 -2.42 -7.29 -9.42
N LEU A 168 -3.26 -6.51 -10.08
CA LEU A 168 -4.58 -6.13 -9.57
C LEU A 168 -5.58 -7.27 -9.83
N VAL A 169 -6.36 -7.63 -8.80
CA VAL A 169 -7.50 -8.54 -8.93
C VAL A 169 -8.77 -7.69 -8.99
N THR A 170 -9.53 -7.83 -10.08
CA THR A 170 -10.74 -7.04 -10.34
C THR A 170 -12.04 -7.83 -10.13
N THR A 171 -11.97 -9.15 -9.97
CA THR A 171 -13.16 -10.02 -9.85
C THR A 171 -13.98 -9.77 -8.60
N GLY A 172 -13.37 -9.26 -7.52
CA GLY A 172 -14.05 -8.85 -6.29
C GLY A 172 -14.47 -7.38 -6.26
N ALA A 173 -14.16 -6.61 -7.30
CA ALA A 173 -14.44 -5.18 -7.32
C ALA A 173 -15.94 -4.91 -7.50
N THR A 174 -16.47 -3.98 -6.72
CA THR A 174 -17.86 -3.54 -6.78
C THR A 174 -17.95 -2.02 -6.87
N GLY A 175 -18.93 -1.55 -7.63
CA GLY A 175 -19.27 -0.13 -7.76
C GLY A 175 -20.68 0.13 -7.27
N SER A 176 -20.88 1.27 -6.61
CA SER A 176 -22.21 1.72 -6.16
C SER A 176 -22.40 3.21 -6.42
N PHE A 177 -23.48 3.57 -7.10
CA PHE A 177 -23.93 4.95 -7.23
C PHE A 177 -24.37 5.51 -5.87
N ALA A 178 -24.17 6.82 -5.66
CA ALA A 178 -24.64 7.50 -4.46
C ALA A 178 -26.18 7.53 -4.35
N THR A 179 -26.89 7.56 -5.48
CA THR A 179 -28.35 7.49 -5.55
C THR A 179 -28.78 6.74 -6.80
N LYS A 180 -29.94 6.08 -6.77
CA LYS A 180 -30.48 5.33 -7.92
C LYS A 180 -31.10 6.22 -9.00
N ASN A 181 -31.44 7.48 -8.66
CA ASN A 181 -32.21 8.36 -9.53
C ASN A 181 -31.41 8.81 -10.76
N VAL A 182 -32.13 9.04 -11.86
CA VAL A 182 -31.62 9.63 -13.10
C VAL A 182 -30.79 10.88 -12.82
N GLY A 183 -29.73 11.08 -13.59
CA GLY A 183 -28.95 12.31 -13.58
C GLY A 183 -27.56 12.13 -14.18
N ILE A 184 -26.87 13.25 -14.33
CA ILE A 184 -25.51 13.32 -14.85
C ILE A 184 -24.46 13.32 -13.74
N ALA A 185 -23.27 12.82 -14.04
CA ALA A 185 -22.09 12.84 -13.17
C ALA A 185 -22.38 12.35 -11.74
N LYS A 186 -23.21 11.31 -11.60
CA LYS A 186 -23.56 10.71 -10.33
C LYS A 186 -22.31 10.05 -9.74
N ALA A 187 -21.99 10.39 -8.48
CA ALA A 187 -20.83 9.82 -7.80
C ALA A 187 -20.96 8.30 -7.68
N VAL A 188 -19.85 7.60 -7.92
CA VAL A 188 -19.73 6.14 -7.79
C VAL A 188 -18.61 5.83 -6.82
N THR A 189 -18.92 5.05 -5.78
CA THR A 189 -17.93 4.50 -4.85
C THR A 189 -17.48 3.14 -5.36
N ALA A 190 -16.17 2.96 -5.52
CA ALA A 190 -15.55 1.69 -5.88
C ALA A 190 -14.87 1.05 -4.66
N SER A 191 -14.97 -0.27 -4.53
CA SER A 191 -14.32 -1.03 -3.47
C SER A 191 -14.08 -2.48 -3.89
N GLY A 192 -13.39 -3.26 -3.06
CA GLY A 192 -13.22 -4.71 -3.26
C GLY A 192 -12.08 -5.12 -4.19
N TYR A 193 -11.29 -4.18 -4.71
CA TYR A 193 -10.05 -4.51 -5.41
C TYR A 193 -9.03 -5.08 -4.42
N THR A 194 -8.26 -6.07 -4.85
CA THR A 194 -7.17 -6.69 -4.07
C THR A 194 -5.92 -6.87 -4.92
N LEU A 195 -4.80 -7.19 -4.28
CA LEU A 195 -3.53 -7.49 -4.94
C LEU A 195 -3.24 -8.98 -4.92
N THR A 196 -2.56 -9.46 -5.95
CA THR A 196 -1.98 -10.80 -6.04
C THR A 196 -0.55 -10.74 -6.56
N GLY A 197 0.18 -11.85 -6.47
CA GLY A 197 1.60 -11.94 -6.80
C GLY A 197 2.48 -12.05 -5.57
N SER A 198 3.73 -12.48 -5.77
CA SER A 198 4.68 -12.76 -4.69
C SER A 198 5.04 -11.53 -3.86
N ASP A 199 4.97 -10.34 -4.46
CA ASP A 199 5.35 -9.09 -3.82
C ASP A 199 4.14 -8.28 -3.32
N ALA A 200 2.91 -8.80 -3.46
CA ALA A 200 1.68 -8.09 -3.09
C ALA A 200 1.64 -7.67 -1.61
N GLY A 201 2.19 -8.50 -0.72
CA GLY A 201 2.27 -8.22 0.72
C GLY A 201 3.16 -7.01 1.08
N ASN A 202 3.93 -6.49 0.11
CA ASN A 202 4.77 -5.32 0.30
C ASN A 202 4.03 -3.99 0.10
N TYR A 203 2.73 -4.05 -0.24
CA TYR A 203 1.93 -2.87 -0.57
C TYR A 203 0.64 -2.80 0.22
N THR A 204 0.17 -1.58 0.46
CA THR A 204 -1.20 -1.28 0.87
C THR A 204 -1.94 -0.68 -0.33
N LEU A 205 -2.98 -1.37 -0.80
CA LEU A 205 -3.75 -0.98 -1.96
C LEU A 205 -4.72 0.16 -1.63
N VAL A 206 -4.67 1.24 -2.41
CA VAL A 206 -5.60 2.36 -2.34
C VAL A 206 -6.72 2.16 -3.35
N GLN A 207 -7.96 2.10 -2.88
CA GLN A 207 -9.14 1.95 -3.73
C GLN A 207 -9.37 3.22 -4.58
N PRO A 208 -9.98 3.09 -5.77
CA PRO A 208 -10.24 4.24 -6.63
C PRO A 208 -11.24 5.20 -5.99
N THR A 209 -11.08 6.50 -6.24
CA THR A 209 -12.00 7.54 -5.76
C THR A 209 -12.32 8.51 -6.89
N GLY A 210 -13.36 9.33 -6.71
CA GLY A 210 -13.73 10.37 -7.69
C GLY A 210 -14.38 9.84 -8.97
N LEU A 211 -14.87 8.60 -8.99
CA LEU A 211 -15.58 8.06 -10.15
C LEU A 211 -16.96 8.70 -10.26
N THR A 212 -17.39 8.96 -11.50
CA THR A 212 -18.73 9.43 -11.82
C THR A 212 -19.27 8.72 -13.05
N ALA A 213 -20.58 8.57 -13.13
CA ALA A 213 -21.28 8.06 -14.30
C ALA A 213 -22.71 8.62 -14.37
N ASN A 214 -23.32 8.56 -15.55
CA ASN A 214 -24.69 9.02 -15.77
C ASN A 214 -25.69 7.88 -15.57
N ILE A 215 -26.86 8.21 -15.03
CA ILE A 215 -28.04 7.35 -15.04
C ILE A 215 -29.05 7.99 -15.98
N THR A 216 -29.37 7.33 -17.09
CA THR A 216 -30.37 7.84 -18.06
C THR A 216 -31.75 7.27 -17.76
N PRO A 217 -32.84 7.99 -18.10
CA PRO A 217 -34.20 7.47 -17.96
C PRO A 217 -34.38 6.15 -18.70
N VAL A 218 -35.28 5.32 -18.17
CA VAL A 218 -35.85 4.21 -18.92
C VAL A 218 -37.07 4.72 -19.69
N THR A 219 -37.16 4.39 -20.97
CA THR A 219 -38.32 4.72 -21.80
C THR A 219 -39.30 3.55 -21.79
N TYR A 220 -40.55 3.81 -21.44
CA TYR A 220 -41.63 2.86 -21.61
C TYR A 220 -42.63 3.37 -22.64
N THR A 221 -43.15 2.47 -23.47
CA THR A 221 -44.29 2.77 -24.34
C THR A 221 -45.56 2.43 -23.59
N VAL A 222 -46.38 3.44 -23.31
CA VAL A 222 -47.69 3.25 -22.70
C VAL A 222 -48.74 3.16 -23.80
N TRP A 223 -49.48 2.06 -23.83
CA TRP A 223 -50.66 1.94 -24.69
C TRP A 223 -51.89 2.47 -23.94
N HIS A 224 -52.50 3.53 -24.47
CA HIS A 224 -53.79 4.00 -23.98
C HIS A 224 -54.91 3.18 -24.62
N TYR A 225 -55.72 2.50 -23.81
CA TYR A 225 -56.99 1.94 -24.28
C TYR A 225 -58.07 3.01 -24.11
N LEU A 226 -58.53 3.58 -25.23
CA LEU A 226 -59.77 4.36 -25.22
C LEU A 226 -60.93 3.42 -24.89
N LYS A 227 -61.63 3.65 -23.77
CA LYS A 227 -62.92 2.98 -23.55
C LYS A 227 -63.88 3.46 -24.64
N ARG A 228 -64.45 2.50 -25.38
CA ARG A 228 -65.38 2.72 -26.50
C ARG A 228 -66.49 3.73 -26.16
N ASP A 229 -66.93 3.70 -24.91
CA ASP A 229 -68.01 4.51 -24.34
C ASP A 229 -67.72 6.04 -24.36
N LYS A 230 -66.46 6.47 -24.47
CA LYS A 230 -66.08 7.90 -24.58
C LYS A 230 -65.90 8.39 -26.03
N LEU A 231 -65.77 7.49 -27.02
CA LEU A 231 -65.73 7.90 -28.44
C LEU A 231 -67.12 8.34 -28.94
N GLU A 232 -68.18 7.80 -28.33
CA GLU A 232 -69.58 8.01 -28.75
C GLU A 232 -70.14 9.41 -28.42
N THR A 233 -69.41 10.24 -27.66
CA THR A 233 -69.84 11.62 -27.34
C THR A 233 -69.25 12.69 -28.26
N TRP A 234 -68.26 12.36 -29.10
CA TRP A 234 -67.55 13.32 -29.95
C TRP A 234 -67.64 13.05 -31.46
N LEU A 235 -68.20 11.92 -31.89
CA LEU A 235 -68.33 11.57 -33.31
C LEU A 235 -69.77 11.17 -33.64
N GLN A 236 -70.30 11.71 -34.74
CA GLN A 236 -71.63 11.35 -35.23
C GLN A 236 -71.66 9.85 -35.65
N PRO A 237 -72.81 9.15 -35.49
CA PRO A 237 -72.91 7.68 -35.63
C PRO A 237 -72.42 7.09 -36.96
N ALA A 238 -72.28 7.90 -38.02
CA ALA A 238 -71.84 7.47 -39.35
C ALA A 238 -70.31 7.35 -39.52
N GLN A 239 -69.51 7.72 -38.53
CA GLN A 239 -68.03 7.59 -38.59
C GLN A 239 -67.51 6.30 -37.90
N LEU A 240 -68.41 5.45 -37.37
CA LEU A 240 -68.06 4.32 -36.52
C LEU A 240 -67.79 2.99 -37.27
N THR A 241 -67.95 2.94 -38.59
CA THR A 241 -67.88 1.69 -39.39
C THR A 241 -66.53 1.42 -40.04
N THR A 242 -65.48 2.18 -39.74
CA THR A 242 -64.11 1.98 -40.29
C THR A 242 -63.01 2.11 -39.23
N LEU A 243 -63.23 1.56 -38.04
CA LEU A 243 -62.20 1.50 -36.99
C LEU A 243 -61.78 0.05 -36.72
N GLU A 244 -61.36 -0.67 -37.76
CA GLU A 244 -60.42 -1.77 -37.60
C GLU A 244 -59.01 -1.15 -37.48
N ASN A 245 -58.51 -1.07 -36.25
CA ASN A 245 -57.10 -0.84 -35.87
C ASN A 245 -56.56 0.61 -35.77
N ALA A 246 -57.37 1.67 -35.93
CA ALA A 246 -56.89 3.05 -35.78
C ALA A 246 -57.33 3.65 -34.44
N ASP A 247 -56.45 3.62 -33.44
CA ASP A 247 -56.23 4.67 -32.42
C ASP A 247 -55.37 4.12 -31.27
N LEU A 248 -54.28 3.44 -31.63
CA LEU A 248 -53.19 3.18 -30.71
C LEU A 248 -52.30 4.44 -30.69
N TRP A 249 -52.61 5.39 -29.81
CA TRP A 249 -51.65 6.46 -29.51
C TRP A 249 -50.54 5.88 -28.64
N SER A 250 -49.31 5.92 -29.14
CA SER A 250 -48.10 5.65 -28.35
C SER A 250 -47.37 6.97 -28.13
N SER A 251 -47.09 7.31 -26.86
CA SER A 251 -46.10 8.34 -26.54
C SER A 251 -44.90 7.69 -25.87
N ASN A 252 -43.71 8.18 -26.20
CA ASN A 252 -42.48 7.84 -25.50
C ASN A 252 -42.30 8.88 -24.39
N GLU A 253 -42.75 8.57 -23.18
CA GLU A 253 -42.56 9.46 -22.02
C GLU A 253 -41.28 9.07 -21.27
N PRO A 254 -40.33 10.01 -21.04
CA PRO A 254 -39.27 9.79 -20.06
C PRO A 254 -39.89 9.84 -18.66
N LEU A 255 -39.86 8.73 -17.92
CA LEU A 255 -40.28 8.75 -16.51
C LEU A 255 -39.23 9.50 -15.69
N ASP A 256 -39.62 10.63 -15.10
CA ASP A 256 -38.90 11.25 -13.99
C ASP A 256 -39.21 10.47 -12.71
N ALA A 257 -38.23 10.35 -11.81
CA ALA A 257 -38.21 9.36 -10.73
C ALA A 257 -39.25 9.59 -9.61
N ASP A 258 -40.05 10.65 -9.69
CA ASP A 258 -41.05 11.04 -8.68
C ASP A 258 -42.50 10.81 -9.14
N GLU A 259 -42.75 10.29 -10.36
CA GLU A 259 -44.11 10.01 -10.83
C GLU A 259 -44.46 8.50 -10.76
N GLU A 260 -45.25 8.11 -9.75
CA GLU A 260 -45.96 6.82 -9.71
C GLU A 260 -47.04 6.79 -10.81
N PHE A 261 -46.68 6.43 -12.04
CA PHE A 261 -47.70 6.04 -13.01
C PHE A 261 -48.14 4.59 -12.76
N LEU A 262 -49.41 4.44 -12.39
CA LEU A 262 -50.14 3.17 -12.39
C LEU A 262 -50.15 2.58 -13.81
N SER A 263 -49.15 1.77 -14.14
CA SER A 263 -49.13 1.01 -15.39
C SER A 263 -50.16 -0.13 -15.28
N PHE A 264 -51.30 -0.01 -15.95
CA PHE A 264 -52.26 -1.10 -16.06
C PHE A 264 -51.82 -2.07 -17.15
N LYS A 265 -51.38 -3.28 -16.78
CA LYS A 265 -51.29 -4.39 -17.74
C LYS A 265 -52.68 -5.00 -17.90
N LEU A 266 -53.27 -4.82 -19.08
CA LEU A 266 -54.48 -5.55 -19.44
C LEU A 266 -54.07 -6.98 -19.85
N ASP A 267 -54.59 -7.98 -19.16
CA ASP A 267 -54.50 -9.38 -19.59
C ASP A 267 -55.42 -9.56 -20.80
N THR A 268 -54.83 -9.70 -21.98
CA THR A 268 -55.53 -9.78 -23.27
C THR A 268 -56.41 -11.02 -23.40
N ALA A 269 -56.26 -12.02 -22.52
CA ALA A 269 -57.11 -13.21 -22.52
C ALA A 269 -58.36 -13.08 -21.62
N THR A 270 -58.34 -12.19 -20.61
CA THR A 270 -59.39 -12.16 -19.58
C THR A 270 -60.08 -10.81 -19.41
N ASN A 271 -59.57 -9.74 -20.03
CA ASN A 271 -60.12 -8.38 -19.97
C ASN A 271 -60.31 -7.86 -18.53
N LYS A 272 -59.58 -8.43 -17.55
CA LYS A 272 -59.62 -8.02 -16.14
C LYS A 272 -58.43 -7.11 -15.83
N LYS A 273 -58.72 -6.05 -15.09
CA LYS A 273 -57.75 -5.12 -14.50
C LYS A 273 -56.81 -5.91 -13.58
N LYS A 274 -55.53 -6.05 -13.94
CA LYS A 274 -54.50 -6.50 -13.00
C LYS A 274 -53.92 -5.24 -12.35
N GLU A 275 -54.15 -5.09 -11.05
CA GLU A 275 -53.47 -4.05 -10.28
C GLU A 275 -51.97 -4.40 -10.14
N PRO A 276 -51.08 -3.39 -10.16
CA PRO A 276 -49.65 -3.64 -10.05
C PRO A 276 -49.32 -4.22 -8.67
N LYS A 277 -48.36 -5.14 -8.64
CA LYS A 277 -47.67 -5.55 -7.41
C LYS A 277 -46.47 -4.64 -7.20
#